data_AF-A0A3D1GRS3-F1
#
_entry.id   AF-A0A3D1GRS3-F1
#
_cell.length_a   1.000
_cell.length_b   1.000
_cell.length_c   1.000
_cell.angle_alpha   90.00
_cell.angle_beta   90.00
_cell.angle_gamma   90.00
#
_symmetry.space_group_name_H-M   'P 1'
#
loop_
_entity.id
_entity.type
_entity.pdbx_description
1 polymer ?
#
loop_
_entity_poly.entity_id
_entity_poly.type
_entity_poly.pdbx_seq_one_letter_code
_entity_poly.pdbx_strand_id
1 'polypeptide(L)'
;VGAIIEASHDEKGIIWPASISPFDAGIVNLKPGHEGTDKVTETVYAKCREAGFDVLLDDSSDSAGAKLASMDLIGLPWQIVAGPRSVDRGVVELKNRQTGETEEVGLDEAPARLIAALSG
;
A
#
# COMPACT_ATOMS: atom_id res chain seq x y z
N VAL A 1 15.19 16.76 -6.10
CA VAL A 1 13.97 16.09 -6.59
C VAL A 1 14.13 15.54 -8.01
N GLY A 2 14.47 16.35 -9.05
CA GLY A 2 14.67 15.82 -10.42
C GLY A 2 15.74 14.72 -10.53
N ALA A 3 16.91 14.89 -9.89
CA ALA A 3 18.00 13.91 -9.95
C ALA A 3 17.71 12.56 -9.26
N ILE A 4 16.72 12.47 -8.36
CA ILE A 4 16.36 11.22 -7.67
C ILE A 4 15.34 10.43 -8.50
N ILE A 5 14.39 11.12 -9.11
CA ILE A 5 13.39 10.51 -10.00
C ILE A 5 14.09 9.87 -11.21
N GLU A 6 15.13 10.52 -11.74
CA GLU A 6 15.93 9.96 -12.84
C GLU A 6 16.81 8.77 -12.41
N ALA A 7 17.20 8.69 -11.13
CA ALA A 7 18.12 7.67 -10.62
C ALA A 7 17.45 6.46 -9.94
N SER A 8 16.16 6.53 -9.59
CA SER A 8 15.43 5.43 -8.93
C SER A 8 13.99 5.33 -9.44
N HIS A 9 13.84 4.67 -10.57
CA HIS A 9 12.56 4.33 -11.19
C HIS A 9 12.69 2.99 -11.93
N ASP A 10 11.56 2.37 -12.23
CA ASP A 10 11.46 1.27 -13.20
C ASP A 10 10.36 1.60 -14.24
N GLU A 11 9.99 0.63 -15.08
CA GLU A 11 8.94 0.79 -16.08
C GLU A 11 7.55 1.13 -15.48
N LYS A 12 7.36 0.90 -14.17
CA LYS A 12 6.09 1.10 -13.46
C LYS A 12 6.01 2.43 -12.73
N GLY A 13 7.12 3.15 -12.56
CA GLY A 13 7.16 4.46 -11.93
C GLY A 13 8.33 4.65 -10.99
N ILE A 14 8.18 5.58 -10.04
CA ILE A 14 9.23 5.97 -9.11
C ILE A 14 9.48 4.83 -8.10
N ILE A 15 10.73 4.68 -7.64
CA ILE A 15 11.08 3.91 -6.45
C ILE A 15 11.63 4.90 -5.44
N TRP A 16 10.82 5.29 -4.45
CA TRP A 16 11.26 6.25 -3.44
C TRP A 16 12.18 5.61 -2.40
N PRO A 17 13.28 6.28 -2.01
CA PRO A 17 13.89 6.03 -0.71
C PRO A 17 12.89 6.42 0.41
N ALA A 18 12.76 5.59 1.44
CA ALA A 18 11.76 5.78 2.50
C ALA A 18 11.87 7.14 3.22
N SER A 19 13.07 7.70 3.36
CA SER A 19 13.30 8.98 4.05
C SER A 19 12.75 10.21 3.34
N ILE A 20 12.33 10.09 2.08
CA ILE A 20 11.88 11.21 1.25
C ILE A 20 10.63 10.89 0.42
N SER A 21 9.98 9.74 0.67
CA SER A 21 8.71 9.42 0.03
C SER A 21 7.63 10.41 0.49
N PRO A 22 6.65 10.75 -0.36
CA PRO A 22 5.58 11.70 -0.01
C PRO A 22 4.63 11.16 1.07
N PHE A 23 4.56 9.83 1.19
CA PHE A 23 3.87 9.08 2.23
C PHE A 23 4.75 7.87 2.59
N ASP A 24 4.57 7.31 3.78
CA ASP A 24 5.31 6.14 4.26
C ASP A 24 4.87 4.86 3.53
N ALA A 25 3.56 4.72 3.28
CA ALA A 25 2.99 3.57 2.57
C ALA A 25 1.69 3.91 1.82
N GLY A 26 1.35 3.07 0.85
CA GLY A 26 0.07 3.07 0.14
C GLY A 26 -0.88 1.97 0.63
N ILE A 27 -2.17 2.24 0.62
CA ILE A 27 -3.23 1.27 0.90
C ILE A 27 -4.22 1.36 -0.26
N VAL A 28 -4.51 0.25 -0.92
CA VAL A 28 -5.40 0.20 -2.07
C VAL A 28 -6.62 -0.67 -1.75
N ASN A 29 -7.79 -0.05 -1.72
CA ASN A 29 -9.06 -0.77 -1.67
C ASN A 29 -9.54 -1.05 -3.09
N LEU A 30 -9.45 -2.29 -3.56
CA LEU A 30 -9.84 -2.64 -4.93
C LEU A 30 -11.36 -2.76 -5.13
N LYS A 31 -12.14 -2.76 -4.04
CA LYS A 31 -13.60 -2.82 -4.10
C LYS A 31 -14.25 -1.99 -2.98
N PRO A 32 -14.27 -0.65 -3.08
CA PRO A 32 -15.01 0.18 -2.14
C PRO A 32 -16.48 -0.20 -2.10
N GLY A 33 -17.06 -0.20 -0.89
CA GLY A 33 -18.44 -0.64 -0.63
C GLY A 33 -18.58 -2.15 -0.40
N HIS A 34 -17.48 -2.91 -0.44
CA HIS A 34 -17.45 -4.30 0.02
C HIS A 34 -16.96 -4.33 1.47
N GLU A 35 -17.79 -4.89 2.36
CA GLU A 35 -17.60 -4.82 3.81
C GLU A 35 -16.20 -5.24 4.27
N GLY A 36 -15.68 -6.34 3.72
CA GLY A 36 -14.37 -6.86 4.12
C GLY A 36 -13.21 -5.96 3.70
N THR A 37 -13.25 -5.41 2.48
CA THR A 37 -12.16 -4.57 1.94
C THR A 37 -12.18 -3.19 2.58
N ASP A 38 -13.37 -2.62 2.80
CA ASP A 38 -13.54 -1.35 3.50
C ASP A 38 -12.99 -1.47 4.93
N LYS A 39 -13.46 -2.48 5.67
CA LYS A 39 -13.04 -2.70 7.06
C LYS A 39 -11.54 -2.88 7.22
N VAL A 40 -10.90 -3.74 6.41
CA VAL A 40 -9.46 -4.00 6.58
C VAL A 40 -8.62 -2.78 6.20
N THR A 41 -8.97 -2.07 5.13
CA THR A 41 -8.21 -0.90 4.69
C THR A 41 -8.34 0.27 5.65
N GLU A 42 -9.54 0.54 6.18
CA GLU A 42 -9.76 1.54 7.23
C GLU A 42 -9.01 1.17 8.52
N THR A 43 -8.99 -0.10 8.90
CA THR A 43 -8.27 -0.58 10.09
C THR A 43 -6.77 -0.37 9.94
N VAL A 44 -6.18 -0.78 8.81
CA VAL A 44 -4.76 -0.57 8.51
C VAL A 44 -4.43 0.93 8.51
N TYR A 45 -5.25 1.74 7.84
CA TYR A 45 -5.10 3.19 7.79
C TYR A 45 -5.07 3.79 9.21
N ALA A 46 -6.11 3.54 10.01
CA ALA A 46 -6.23 4.08 11.36
C ALA A 46 -5.05 3.66 12.25
N LYS A 47 -4.64 2.39 12.20
CA LYS A 47 -3.52 1.86 13.00
C LYS A 47 -2.18 2.48 12.61
N CYS A 48 -1.93 2.71 11.32
CA CYS A 48 -0.71 3.39 10.87
C CYS A 48 -0.70 4.85 11.34
N ARG A 49 -1.84 5.55 11.25
CA ARG A 49 -1.98 6.93 11.75
C ARG A 49 -1.78 7.01 13.27
N GLU A 50 -2.34 6.07 14.03
CA GLU A 50 -2.14 5.95 15.49
C GLU A 50 -0.65 5.74 15.84
N ALA A 51 0.08 5.01 15.01
CA ALA A 51 1.52 4.78 15.15
C ALA A 51 2.39 5.96 14.67
N GLY A 52 1.78 7.02 14.10
CA GLY A 52 2.47 8.24 13.67
C GLY A 52 2.95 8.23 12.22
N PHE A 53 2.58 7.23 11.42
CA PHE A 53 2.92 7.17 9.99
C PHE A 53 1.90 7.93 9.14
N ASP A 54 2.36 8.49 8.02
CA ASP A 54 1.53 9.08 6.97
C ASP A 54 1.32 8.10 5.82
N VAL A 55 0.07 7.66 5.66
CA VAL A 55 -0.27 6.61 4.69
C VAL A 55 -1.32 7.12 3.71
N LEU A 56 -1.15 6.78 2.45
CA LEU A 56 -2.08 7.13 1.37
C LEU A 56 -3.10 6.01 1.19
N LEU A 57 -4.39 6.29 1.40
CA LEU A 57 -5.48 5.37 1.09
C LEU A 57 -6.12 5.74 -0.25
N ASP A 58 -6.21 4.77 -1.17
CA ASP A 58 -7.00 4.86 -2.39
C ASP A 58 -8.27 3.99 -2.29
N ASP A 59 -9.37 4.64 -1.91
CA ASP A 59 -10.74 4.12 -1.84
C ASP A 59 -11.65 4.71 -2.94
N SER A 60 -11.06 5.31 -3.98
CA SER A 60 -11.79 5.90 -5.12
C SER A 60 -12.69 4.90 -5.87
N SER A 61 -13.65 5.36 -6.66
CA SER A 61 -14.49 4.46 -7.47
C SER A 61 -13.81 3.94 -8.75
N ASP A 62 -12.51 4.20 -8.93
CA ASP A 62 -11.78 3.81 -10.12
C ASP A 62 -11.58 2.29 -10.22
N SER A 63 -11.30 1.82 -11.44
CA SER A 63 -11.06 0.39 -11.67
C SER A 63 -9.82 -0.11 -10.93
N ALA A 64 -9.82 -1.37 -10.49
CA ALA A 64 -8.69 -2.00 -9.80
C ALA A 64 -7.36 -1.80 -10.55
N GLY A 65 -7.35 -1.95 -11.88
CA GLY A 65 -6.15 -1.73 -12.68
C GLY A 65 -5.65 -0.27 -12.66
N ALA A 66 -6.56 0.70 -12.69
CA ALA A 66 -6.22 2.11 -12.60
C ALA A 66 -5.62 2.47 -11.23
N LYS A 67 -6.20 1.96 -10.14
CA LYS A 67 -5.68 2.18 -8.78
C LYS A 67 -4.29 1.61 -8.59
N LEU A 68 -4.07 0.37 -9.02
CA LEU A 68 -2.78 -0.29 -8.95
C LEU A 68 -1.72 0.45 -9.78
N ALA A 69 -2.07 0.89 -11.00
CA ALA A 69 -1.18 1.67 -11.84
C ALA A 69 -0.83 3.01 -11.21
N SER A 70 -1.81 3.72 -10.63
CA SER A 70 -1.58 4.97 -9.90
C SER A 70 -0.66 4.76 -8.70
N MET A 71 -0.88 3.73 -7.89
CA MET A 71 -0.07 3.45 -6.71
C MET A 71 1.37 3.06 -7.07
N ASP A 72 1.54 2.25 -8.13
CA ASP A 72 2.86 1.89 -8.66
C ASP A 72 3.60 3.11 -9.23
N LEU A 73 2.87 4.02 -9.87
CA LEU A 73 3.40 5.28 -10.40
C LEU A 73 3.87 6.21 -9.28
N ILE A 74 3.08 6.35 -8.20
CA ILE A 74 3.44 7.12 -7.01
C ILE A 74 4.70 6.50 -6.36
N GLY A 75 4.80 5.17 -6.33
CA GLY A 75 6.06 4.50 -6.03
C GLY A 75 6.40 4.39 -4.55
N LEU A 76 5.39 4.39 -3.68
CA LEU A 76 5.59 4.33 -2.22
C LEU A 76 6.32 3.03 -1.81
N PRO A 77 7.24 3.07 -0.83
CA PRO A 77 8.10 1.94 -0.48
C PRO A 77 7.33 0.65 -0.16
N TRP A 78 6.19 0.79 0.52
CA TRP A 78 5.31 -0.31 0.91
C TRP A 78 3.88 -0.05 0.44
N GLN A 79 3.19 -1.12 0.07
CA GLN A 79 1.78 -1.06 -0.31
C GLN A 79 0.99 -2.22 0.31
N ILE A 80 -0.20 -1.94 0.84
CA ILE A 80 -1.22 -2.95 1.16
C ILE A 80 -2.26 -2.93 0.04
N VAL A 81 -2.61 -4.10 -0.49
CA VAL A 81 -3.66 -4.26 -1.50
C VAL A 81 -4.75 -5.19 -0.96
N ALA A 82 -5.96 -4.65 -0.82
CA ALA A 82 -7.14 -5.39 -0.38
C ALA A 82 -8.09 -5.62 -1.56
N GLY A 83 -8.16 -6.86 -2.03
CA GLY A 83 -9.11 -7.31 -3.03
C GLY A 83 -10.20 -8.20 -2.41
N PRO A 84 -11.42 -8.23 -2.95
CA PRO A 84 -12.50 -9.03 -2.37
C PRO A 84 -12.11 -10.51 -2.28
N ARG A 85 -11.46 -11.07 -3.30
CA ARG A 85 -11.02 -12.48 -3.31
C ARG A 85 -9.97 -12.81 -2.25
N SER A 86 -9.00 -11.92 -1.99
CA SER A 86 -7.97 -12.15 -0.97
C SER A 86 -8.56 -11.97 0.42
N VAL A 87 -9.40 -10.96 0.59
CA VAL A 87 -10.11 -10.71 1.86
C VAL A 87 -11.05 -11.86 2.23
N ASP A 88 -11.78 -12.41 1.26
CA ASP A 88 -12.64 -13.59 1.48
C ASP A 88 -11.84 -14.83 1.90
N ARG A 89 -10.55 -14.88 1.54
CA ARG A 89 -9.59 -15.91 2.00
C ARG A 89 -8.94 -15.58 3.34
N GLY A 90 -9.22 -14.42 3.91
CA GLY A 90 -8.65 -13.96 5.18
C GLY A 90 -7.28 -13.30 5.07
N VAL A 91 -6.91 -12.79 3.89
CA VAL A 91 -5.59 -12.16 3.67
C VAL A 91 -5.66 -10.86 2.87
N VAL A 92 -4.63 -10.03 2.99
CA VAL A 92 -4.30 -8.92 2.08
C VAL A 92 -2.90 -9.12 1.53
N GLU A 93 -2.57 -8.43 0.44
CA GLU A 93 -1.22 -8.45 -0.11
C GLU A 93 -0.40 -7.30 0.48
N LEU A 94 0.81 -7.59 0.99
CA LEU A 94 1.81 -6.60 1.36
C LEU A 94 2.94 -6.64 0.32
N LYS A 95 3.17 -5.52 -0.35
CA LYS A 95 4.14 -5.38 -1.44
C LYS A 95 5.26 -4.44 -1.05
N ASN A 96 6.49 -4.86 -1.35
CA ASN A 96 7.67 -3.99 -1.31
C ASN A 96 7.95 -3.44 -2.71
N ARG A 97 7.96 -2.11 -2.86
CA ARG A 97 8.12 -1.46 -4.17
C ARG A 97 9.54 -1.56 -4.71
N GLN A 98 10.55 -1.62 -3.83
CA GLN A 98 11.95 -1.69 -4.20
C GLN A 98 12.34 -3.09 -4.69
N THR A 99 11.90 -4.15 -4.01
CA THR A 99 12.23 -5.54 -4.38
C THR A 99 11.22 -6.14 -5.35
N GLY A 100 10.00 -5.62 -5.39
CA GLY A 100 8.89 -6.19 -6.13
C GLY A 100 8.26 -7.42 -5.47
N GLU A 101 8.75 -7.82 -4.29
CA GLU A 101 8.19 -8.93 -3.53
C GLU A 101 6.78 -8.61 -3.03
N THR A 102 5.93 -9.62 -2.99
CA THR A 102 4.56 -9.54 -2.47
C THR A 102 4.31 -10.76 -1.59
N GLU A 103 3.83 -10.52 -0.38
CA GLU A 103 3.43 -11.56 0.57
C GLU A 103 1.95 -11.45 0.92
N GLU A 104 1.28 -12.59 1.15
CA GLU A 104 -0.07 -12.61 1.71
C GLU A 104 0.03 -12.55 3.24
N VAL A 105 -0.68 -11.60 3.84
CA VAL A 105 -0.69 -11.35 5.28
C VAL A 105 -2.12 -11.47 5.80
N GLY A 106 -2.30 -12.11 6.95
CA GLY A 106 -3.61 -12.22 7.59
C GLY A 106 -4.22 -10.85 7.89
N LEU A 107 -5.55 -10.71 7.78
CA LEU A 107 -6.24 -9.42 7.95
C LEU A 107 -5.89 -8.74 9.28
N ASP A 108 -5.83 -9.51 10.37
CA ASP A 108 -5.54 -8.99 11.71
C ASP A 108 -4.06 -8.63 11.91
N GLU A 109 -3.16 -9.24 11.14
CA GLU A 109 -1.71 -9.03 11.23
C GLU A 109 -1.24 -7.88 10.33
N ALA A 110 -2.00 -7.55 9.28
CA ALA A 110 -1.63 -6.58 8.26
C ALA A 110 -1.17 -5.22 8.82
N PRO A 111 -1.86 -4.59 9.81
CA PRO A 111 -1.40 -3.33 10.36
C PRO A 111 -0.04 -3.45 11.06
N ALA A 112 0.13 -4.49 11.88
CA ALA A 112 1.37 -4.70 12.63
C ALA A 112 2.55 -5.02 11.70
N ARG A 113 2.31 -5.80 10.64
CA ARG A 113 3.31 -6.13 9.62
C ARG A 113 3.75 -4.89 8.84
N LEU A 114 2.81 -4.05 8.41
CA LEU A 114 3.14 -2.80 7.72
C LEU A 114 3.92 -1.85 8.64
N ILE A 115 3.49 -1.64 9.88
CA ILE A 115 4.18 -0.77 10.84
C ILE A 115 5.61 -1.27 11.11
N ALA A 116 5.81 -2.57 11.26
CA ALA A 116 7.14 -3.16 11.42
C ALA A 116 8.03 -2.91 10.20
N ALA A 117 7.47 -3.00 8.99
CA ALA A 117 8.17 -2.74 7.74
C ALA A 117 8.55 -1.25 7.55
N LEU A 118 7.78 -0.33 8.13
CA LEU A 118 8.06 1.11 8.11
C LEU A 118 9.06 1.57 9.18
N SER A 119 9.24 0.78 10.23
CA SER A 119 10.11 1.11 11.36
C SER A 119 11.54 0.56 11.22
N GLY A 120 11.78 -0.32 10.25
CA GLY A 120 13.09 -0.95 9.98
C GLY A 120 13.87 -0.23 8.89
#